data_AF-A0A2T5HZY5-F1
#
_entry.id   AF-A0A2T5HZY5-F1
#
_cell.length_a   1.000
_cell.length_b   1.000
_cell.length_c   1.000
_cell.angle_alpha   90.00
_cell.angle_beta   90.00
_cell.angle_gamma   90.00
#
_symmetry.space_group_name_H-M   'P 1'
#
loop_
_entity.id
_entity.type
_entity.pdbx_description
1 polymer ?
#
loop_
_entity_poly.entity_id
_entity_poly.type
_entity_poly.pdbx_seq_one_letter_code
_entity_poly.pdbx_strand_id
1 'polypeptide(L)'
;MKVSNPLTIIAIFASVAETFAIGALIALPPELQEHFMYFVMVFPSVIVILFFVILFFKPLVLYAPSDYDDPEHFLIANKLRNNLSKESEKLLIRLSEENKPIAKTEIPRLVRELNEAVLQSSKTGLEERIVKYLQDHPNQAFTDRALGHIFVVSRRSVLETLELLEEKGVVVRGIEQETESLLWQIKN
;
A
#
# COMPACT_ATOMS: atom_id res chain seq x y z
N MET A 1 10.61 -19.45 9.50
CA MET A 1 9.22 -19.43 8.96
C MET A 1 8.70 -18.03 9.15
N LYS A 2 8.30 -17.34 8.06
CA LYS A 2 7.80 -15.97 8.11
C LYS A 2 6.37 -16.02 8.66
N VAL A 3 6.22 -15.90 9.98
CA VAL A 3 4.91 -15.88 10.64
C VAL A 3 4.38 -14.45 10.53
N SER A 4 3.69 -14.15 9.44
CA SER A 4 3.14 -12.81 9.21
C SER A 4 1.74 -12.84 8.59
N ASN A 5 1.18 -14.02 8.30
CA ASN A 5 -0.20 -14.10 7.86
C ASN A 5 -1.13 -14.22 9.08
N PRO A 6 -2.08 -13.28 9.28
CA PRO A 6 -3.06 -13.34 10.37
C PRO A 6 -3.84 -14.67 10.41
N LEU A 7 -4.07 -15.30 9.25
CA LEU A 7 -4.70 -16.61 9.16
C LEU A 7 -3.85 -17.71 9.83
N THR A 8 -2.53 -17.64 9.68
CA THR A 8 -1.61 -18.60 10.32
C THR A 8 -1.55 -18.39 11.82
N ILE A 9 -1.61 -17.14 12.30
CA ILE A 9 -1.68 -16.83 13.73
C ILE A 9 -2.95 -17.43 14.35
N ILE A 10 -4.09 -17.26 13.68
CA ILE A 10 -5.37 -17.85 14.12
C ILE A 10 -5.31 -19.37 14.11
N ALA A 11 -4.73 -19.98 13.08
CA ALA A 11 -4.59 -21.43 12.99
C ALA A 11 -3.75 -21.99 14.14
N ILE A 12 -2.59 -21.39 14.43
CA ILE A 12 -1.72 -21.80 15.56
C ILE A 12 -2.46 -21.63 16.89
N PHE A 13 -3.13 -20.49 17.08
CA PHE A 13 -3.88 -20.21 18.29
C PHE A 13 -5.02 -21.23 18.51
N ALA A 14 -5.77 -21.56 17.46
CA ALA A 14 -6.84 -22.55 17.52
C ALA A 14 -6.31 -23.94 17.92
N SER A 15 -5.21 -24.41 17.30
CA SER A 15 -4.62 -25.71 17.63
C SER A 15 -4.11 -25.80 19.08
N VAL A 16 -3.49 -24.73 19.58
CA VAL A 16 -2.99 -24.66 20.96
C VAL A 16 -4.16 -24.58 21.95
N ALA A 17 -5.16 -23.77 21.66
CA ALA A 17 -6.35 -23.63 22.50
C ALA A 17 -7.14 -24.95 22.61
N GLU A 18 -7.30 -25.68 21.51
CA GLU A 18 -7.95 -26.99 21.48
C GLU A 18 -7.19 -28.02 22.34
N THR A 19 -5.86 -28.07 22.19
CA THR A 19 -5.02 -28.98 22.98
C THR A 19 -5.16 -28.71 24.47
N PHE A 20 -5.14 -27.44 24.88
CA PHE A 20 -5.35 -27.07 26.28
C PHE A 20 -6.77 -27.34 26.77
N ALA A 21 -7.78 -27.13 25.93
CA ALA A 21 -9.17 -27.42 26.28
C ALA A 21 -9.39 -28.91 26.54
N ILE A 22 -8.81 -29.80 25.72
CA ILE A 22 -8.88 -31.25 25.94
C ILE A 22 -8.20 -31.62 27.27
N GLY A 23 -7.01 -31.07 27.54
CA GLY A 23 -6.30 -31.32 28.80
C GLY A 23 -7.09 -30.85 30.02
N ALA A 24 -7.70 -29.67 29.95
CA ALA A 24 -8.53 -29.13 31.02
C ALA A 24 -9.81 -29.95 31.22
N LEU A 25 -10.46 -30.41 30.14
CA LEU A 25 -11.71 -31.18 30.20
C LEU A 25 -11.53 -32.50 30.95
N ILE A 26 -10.40 -33.18 30.76
CA ILE A 26 -10.07 -34.44 31.46
C ILE A 26 -9.88 -34.22 32.97
N ALA A 27 -9.38 -33.05 33.37
CA ALA A 27 -9.12 -32.72 34.77
C ALA A 27 -10.34 -32.15 35.51
N LEU A 28 -11.44 -31.86 34.81
CA LEU A 28 -12.64 -31.23 35.36
C LEU A 28 -13.63 -32.25 35.92
N PRO A 29 -14.26 -31.98 37.07
CA PRO A 29 -15.38 -32.77 37.59
C PRO A 29 -16.56 -32.80 36.58
N PRO A 30 -17.32 -33.91 36.50
CA PRO A 30 -18.41 -34.07 35.52
C PRO A 30 -19.45 -32.95 35.55
N GLU A 31 -19.70 -32.37 36.71
CA GLU A 31 -20.69 -31.30 36.92
C GLU A 31 -20.31 -29.99 36.21
N LEU A 32 -19.01 -29.78 35.98
CA LEU A 32 -18.49 -28.56 35.35
C LEU A 32 -18.11 -28.77 33.88
N GLN A 33 -18.01 -30.01 33.40
CA GLN A 33 -17.61 -30.33 32.03
C GLN A 33 -18.57 -29.74 30.99
N GLU A 34 -19.88 -29.77 31.26
CA GLU A 34 -20.89 -29.22 30.35
C GLU A 34 -20.71 -27.71 30.14
N HIS A 35 -20.60 -26.96 31.25
CA HIS A 35 -20.40 -25.52 31.22
C HIS A 35 -19.07 -25.15 30.55
N PHE A 36 -18.03 -25.93 30.82
CA PHE A 36 -16.72 -25.77 30.20
C PHE A 36 -16.75 -26.02 28.69
N MET A 37 -17.49 -27.04 28.22
CA MET A 37 -17.65 -27.31 26.79
C MET A 37 -18.29 -26.14 26.03
N TYR A 38 -19.36 -25.54 26.58
CA TYR A 38 -19.97 -24.36 25.97
C TYR A 38 -19.00 -23.19 25.90
N PHE A 39 -18.21 -22.97 26.96
CA PHE A 39 -17.18 -21.93 26.97
C PHE A 39 -16.13 -22.19 25.86
N VAL A 40 -15.59 -23.41 25.78
CA VAL A 40 -14.56 -23.79 24.79
C VAL A 40 -15.04 -23.67 23.34
N MET A 41 -16.33 -23.89 23.05
CA MET A 41 -16.87 -23.74 21.70
C MET A 41 -17.20 -22.28 21.35
N VAL A 42 -17.88 -21.58 22.26
CA VAL A 42 -18.42 -20.23 22.00
C VAL A 42 -17.31 -19.18 22.06
N PHE A 43 -16.42 -19.26 23.04
CA PHE A 43 -15.41 -18.22 23.26
C PHE A 43 -14.45 -18.05 22.07
N PRO A 44 -13.82 -19.10 21.52
CA PRO A 44 -12.97 -18.96 20.33
C PRO A 44 -13.76 -18.51 19.10
N SER A 45 -15.00 -18.98 18.95
CA SER A 45 -15.88 -18.60 17.84
C SER A 45 -16.18 -17.10 17.86
N VAL A 46 -16.46 -16.53 19.04
CA VAL A 46 -16.65 -15.08 19.22
C VAL A 46 -15.38 -14.31 18.87
N ILE A 47 -14.20 -14.77 19.28
CA ILE A 47 -12.92 -14.12 18.94
C ILE A 47 -12.69 -14.11 17.42
N VAL A 48 -12.96 -15.23 16.74
CA VAL A 48 -12.81 -15.34 15.28
C VAL A 48 -13.79 -14.40 14.57
N ILE A 49 -15.04 -14.34 15.02
CA ILE A 49 -16.04 -13.41 14.46
C ILE A 49 -15.60 -11.96 14.67
N LEU A 50 -15.18 -11.59 15.88
CA LEU A 50 -14.69 -10.23 16.16
C LEU A 50 -13.48 -9.89 15.29
N PHE A 51 -12.56 -10.83 15.11
CA PHE A 51 -11.41 -10.65 14.23
C PHE A 51 -11.85 -10.30 12.81
N PHE A 52 -12.79 -11.06 12.23
CA PHE A 52 -13.30 -10.76 10.88
C PHE A 52 -14.08 -9.45 10.80
N VAL A 53 -14.85 -9.11 11.83
CA VAL A 53 -15.56 -7.82 11.91
C VAL A 53 -14.56 -6.66 11.91
N ILE A 54 -13.49 -6.76 12.71
CA ILE A 54 -12.42 -5.74 12.75
C ILE A 54 -11.73 -5.66 11.38
N LEU A 55 -11.45 -6.78 10.74
CA LEU A 55 -10.85 -6.84 9.41
C LEU A 55 -11.75 -6.17 8.36
N PHE A 56 -13.07 -6.38 8.45
CA PHE A 56 -14.04 -5.74 7.55
C PHE A 56 -14.02 -4.21 7.65
N PHE A 57 -13.91 -3.65 8.86
CA PHE A 57 -13.88 -2.19 9.04
C PHE A 57 -12.49 -1.57 8.89
N LYS A 58 -11.42 -2.30 9.23
CA LYS A 58 -10.06 -1.79 9.30
C LYS A 58 -9.06 -2.79 8.71
N PRO A 59 -9.10 -3.03 7.39
CA PRO A 59 -8.21 -4.00 6.75
C PRO A 59 -6.72 -3.66 6.96
N LEU A 60 -6.36 -2.37 6.99
CA LEU A 60 -4.97 -1.90 7.10
C LEU A 60 -4.33 -2.04 8.50
N VAL A 61 -5.07 -2.43 9.54
CA VAL A 61 -4.55 -2.49 10.93
C VAL A 61 -3.91 -3.84 11.25
N LEU A 62 -4.34 -4.89 10.57
CA LEU A 62 -3.95 -6.28 10.87
C LEU A 62 -2.96 -6.87 9.88
N TYR A 63 -2.71 -6.21 8.75
CA TYR A 63 -1.67 -6.57 7.80
C TYR A 63 -0.48 -5.64 7.97
N ALA A 64 0.69 -6.23 8.22
CA ALA A 64 1.93 -5.48 8.12
C ALA A 64 2.20 -5.14 6.64
N PRO A 65 2.98 -4.07 6.36
CA PRO A 65 3.38 -3.74 4.99
C PRO A 65 4.06 -4.90 4.24
N SER A 66 4.62 -5.86 4.98
CA SER A 66 5.26 -7.07 4.47
C SER A 66 4.28 -8.18 4.03
N ASP A 67 3.00 -8.04 4.36
CA ASP A 67 1.93 -9.03 4.08
C ASP A 67 1.17 -8.70 2.79
N TYR A 68 1.44 -7.52 2.21
CA TYR A 68 1.05 -7.17 0.87
C TYR A 68 2.10 -7.73 -0.11
N ASP A 69 1.65 -8.34 -1.21
CA ASP A 69 2.54 -8.78 -2.30
C ASP A 69 3.38 -7.61 -2.87
N ASP A 70 2.89 -6.39 -2.71
CA ASP A 70 3.56 -5.16 -3.11
C ASP A 70 3.61 -4.11 -1.98
N PRO A 71 4.75 -3.96 -1.28
CA PRO A 71 4.97 -2.95 -0.25
C PRO A 71 4.77 -1.49 -0.73
N GLU A 72 4.94 -1.23 -2.03
CA GLU A 72 4.81 0.10 -2.62
C GLU A 72 3.33 0.51 -2.71
N HIS A 73 2.40 -0.42 -2.95
CA HIS A 73 0.97 -0.11 -2.98
C HIS A 73 0.43 0.36 -1.62
N PHE A 74 0.93 -0.23 -0.52
CA PHE A 74 0.59 0.23 0.83
C PHE A 74 1.21 1.60 1.13
N LEU A 75 2.47 1.82 0.75
CA LEU A 75 3.14 3.12 0.92
C LEU A 75 2.48 4.21 0.07
N ILE A 76 2.08 3.91 -1.16
CA ILE A 76 1.34 4.83 -2.04
C ILE A 76 -0.01 5.14 -1.40
N ALA A 77 -0.82 4.16 -1.02
CA ALA A 77 -2.13 4.41 -0.41
C ALA A 77 -2.03 5.23 0.89
N ASN A 78 -1.02 4.97 1.72
CA ASN A 78 -0.84 5.64 3.00
C ASN A 78 -0.20 7.03 2.86
N LYS A 79 0.78 7.21 1.96
CA LYS A 79 1.35 8.52 1.61
C LYS A 79 0.31 9.41 0.92
N LEU A 80 -0.47 8.84 -0.02
CA LEU A 80 -1.55 9.55 -0.69
C LEU A 80 -2.57 10.01 0.34
N ARG A 81 -3.03 9.13 1.25
CA ARG A 81 -3.97 9.50 2.33
C ARG A 81 -3.42 10.59 3.24
N ASN A 82 -2.16 10.49 3.67
CA ASN A 82 -1.54 11.49 4.55
C ASN A 82 -1.32 12.84 3.85
N ASN A 83 -1.01 12.83 2.55
CA ASN A 83 -0.89 14.06 1.76
C ASN A 83 -2.27 14.67 1.49
N LEU A 84 -3.29 13.85 1.22
CA LEU A 84 -4.67 14.30 1.03
C LEU A 84 -5.27 14.91 2.31
N SER A 85 -4.99 14.30 3.47
CA SER A 85 -5.43 14.84 4.76
C SER A 85 -4.77 16.18 5.08
N LYS A 86 -3.46 16.32 4.80
CA LYS A 86 -2.74 17.59 4.98
C LYS A 86 -3.22 18.69 4.02
N GLU A 87 -3.50 18.33 2.77
CA GLU A 87 -3.97 19.30 1.78
C GLU A 87 -5.41 19.73 2.07
N SER A 88 -6.30 18.80 2.43
CA SER A 88 -7.65 19.13 2.89
C SER A 88 -7.65 19.99 4.16
N GLU A 89 -6.76 19.73 5.11
CA GLU A 89 -6.62 20.55 6.32
C GLU A 89 -6.13 21.97 6.00
N LYS A 90 -5.13 22.12 5.11
CA LYS A 90 -4.70 23.44 4.61
C LYS A 90 -5.83 24.19 3.91
N LEU A 91 -6.67 23.48 3.15
CA LEU A 91 -7.83 24.08 2.49
C LEU A 91 -8.89 24.53 3.50
N LEU A 92 -9.19 23.72 4.52
CA LEU A 92 -10.12 24.08 5.58
C LEU A 92 -9.62 25.29 6.39
N ILE A 93 -8.31 25.36 6.67
CA ILE A 93 -7.68 26.52 7.34
C ILE A 93 -7.82 27.78 6.48
N ARG A 94 -7.52 27.72 5.18
CA ARG A 94 -7.70 28.86 4.26
C ARG A 94 -9.16 29.33 4.18
N LEU A 95 -10.10 28.39 4.15
CA LEU A 95 -11.53 28.70 4.13
C LEU A 95 -12.02 29.30 5.46
N SER A 96 -11.44 28.87 6.58
CA SER A 96 -11.75 29.42 7.90
C SER A 96 -11.14 30.81 8.12
N GLU A 97 -10.00 31.11 7.52
CA GLU A 97 -9.40 32.46 7.52
C GLU A 97 -10.19 33.45 6.66
N GLU A 98 -10.82 33.01 5.57
CA GLU A 98 -11.53 33.87 4.62
C GLU A 98 -13.00 34.19 5.02
N ASN A 99 -13.53 33.54 6.07
CA ASN A 99 -14.88 33.72 6.63
C ASN A 99 -16.01 33.82 5.57
N LYS A 100 -15.86 33.08 4.46
CA LYS A 100 -16.75 33.14 3.30
C LYS A 100 -17.50 31.79 3.17
N PRO A 101 -18.84 31.78 3.13
CA PRO A 101 -19.59 30.55 2.92
C PRO A 101 -19.25 29.97 1.55
N ILE A 102 -18.93 28.67 1.51
CA ILE A 102 -18.53 27.96 0.30
C ILE A 102 -19.65 28.08 -0.74
N ALA A 103 -19.42 28.88 -1.79
CA ALA A 103 -20.33 28.96 -2.91
C ALA A 103 -20.24 27.62 -3.68
N LYS A 104 -21.38 26.96 -3.93
CA LYS A 104 -21.47 25.70 -4.69
C LYS A 104 -20.73 25.73 -6.05
N THR A 105 -20.48 26.91 -6.58
CA THR A 105 -19.74 27.19 -7.82
C THR A 105 -18.22 26.99 -7.71
N GLU A 106 -17.63 26.94 -6.51
CA GLU A 106 -16.17 26.79 -6.32
C GLU A 106 -15.73 25.32 -6.17
N ILE A 107 -16.64 24.40 -5.81
CA ILE A 107 -16.36 22.96 -5.66
C ILE A 107 -15.75 22.33 -6.93
N PRO A 108 -16.24 22.60 -8.16
CA PRO A 108 -15.65 22.03 -9.37
C PRO A 108 -14.22 22.51 -9.63
N ARG A 109 -13.90 23.75 -9.22
CA ARG A 109 -12.56 24.32 -9.36
C ARG A 109 -11.59 23.69 -8.36
N LEU A 110 -12.04 23.51 -7.11
CA LEU A 110 -11.28 22.87 -6.04
C LEU A 110 -10.98 21.40 -6.35
N VAL A 111 -11.95 20.66 -6.90
CA VAL A 111 -11.76 19.26 -7.34
C VAL A 111 -10.73 19.17 -8.46
N ARG A 112 -10.69 20.16 -9.37
CA ARG A 112 -9.67 20.22 -10.43
C ARG A 112 -8.28 20.51 -9.87
N GLU A 113 -8.13 21.52 -9.02
CA GLU A 113 -6.85 21.88 -8.41
C GLU A 113 -6.29 20.72 -7.55
N LEU A 114 -7.15 20.00 -6.82
CA LEU A 114 -6.78 18.78 -6.10
C LEU A 114 -6.33 17.65 -7.03
N ASN A 115 -7.05 17.40 -8.12
CA ASN A 115 -6.65 16.39 -9.09
C ASN A 115 -5.29 16.72 -9.72
N GLU A 116 -5.01 17.99 -10.03
CA GLU A 116 -3.70 18.38 -10.56
C GLU A 116 -2.59 18.23 -9.53
N ALA A 117 -2.80 18.66 -8.28
CA ALA A 117 -1.83 18.47 -7.20
C ALA A 117 -1.56 16.99 -6.91
N VAL A 118 -2.60 16.15 -6.94
CA VAL A 118 -2.48 14.69 -6.78
C VAL A 118 -1.70 14.09 -7.94
N LEU A 119 -2.04 14.43 -9.19
CA LEU A 119 -1.32 13.96 -10.37
C LEU A 119 0.15 14.38 -10.35
N GLN A 120 0.45 15.61 -9.93
CA GLN A 120 1.81 16.11 -9.79
C GLN A 120 2.59 15.35 -8.72
N SER A 121 1.99 15.13 -7.55
CA SER A 121 2.62 14.36 -6.46
C SER A 121 2.90 12.90 -6.85
N SER A 122 2.05 12.28 -7.66
CA SER A 122 2.26 10.92 -8.18
C SER A 122 3.38 10.87 -9.23
N LYS A 123 3.46 11.86 -10.13
CA LYS A 123 4.53 11.94 -11.15
C LYS A 123 5.91 12.14 -10.51
N THR A 124 6.02 13.06 -9.55
CA THR A 124 7.29 13.33 -8.85
C THR A 124 7.81 12.08 -8.11
N GLY A 125 6.92 11.26 -7.53
CA GLY A 125 7.32 10.04 -6.83
C GLY A 125 7.93 8.97 -7.75
N LEU A 126 7.42 8.81 -8.99
CA LEU A 126 7.99 7.86 -9.95
C LEU A 126 9.29 8.39 -10.56
N GLU A 127 9.35 9.69 -10.88
CA GLU A 127 10.57 10.36 -11.36
C GLU A 127 11.75 10.14 -10.42
N GLU A 128 11.58 10.43 -9.12
CA GLU A 128 12.62 10.26 -8.12
C GLU A 128 13.09 8.79 -8.00
N ARG A 129 12.16 7.83 -8.05
CA ARG A 129 12.47 6.39 -7.98
C ARG A 129 13.27 5.92 -9.18
N ILE A 130 12.88 6.32 -10.39
CA ILE A 130 13.58 5.98 -11.64
C ILE A 130 14.98 6.58 -11.62
N VAL A 131 15.11 7.88 -11.32
CA VAL A 131 16.41 8.56 -11.28
C VAL A 131 17.34 7.90 -10.28
N LYS A 132 16.88 7.65 -9.06
CA LYS A 132 17.68 7.00 -8.02
C LYS A 132 18.16 5.61 -8.46
N TYR A 133 17.28 4.80 -9.03
CA TYR A 133 17.64 3.46 -9.49
C TYR A 133 18.68 3.49 -10.62
N LEU A 134 18.54 4.40 -11.58
CA LEU A 134 19.51 4.55 -12.67
C LEU A 134 20.86 5.09 -12.16
N GLN A 135 20.85 5.95 -11.13
CA GLN A 135 22.07 6.40 -10.44
C GLN A 135 22.80 5.26 -9.71
N ASP A 136 22.05 4.33 -9.11
CA ASP A 136 22.61 3.13 -8.48
C ASP A 136 23.19 2.15 -9.53
N HIS A 137 22.80 2.29 -10.80
CA HIS A 137 23.22 1.43 -11.92
C HIS A 137 23.77 2.23 -13.13
N PRO A 138 24.84 3.04 -12.95
CA PRO A 138 25.23 4.05 -13.93
C PRO A 138 25.76 3.49 -15.26
N ASN A 139 26.19 2.23 -15.27
CA ASN A 139 26.75 1.56 -16.46
C ASN A 139 25.76 0.59 -17.11
N GLN A 140 24.48 0.65 -16.74
CA GLN A 140 23.44 -0.23 -17.27
C GLN A 140 22.39 0.60 -18.00
N ALA A 141 21.92 0.04 -19.12
CA ALA A 141 20.81 0.62 -19.86
C ALA A 141 19.60 -0.32 -19.75
N PHE A 142 18.42 0.26 -19.58
CA PHE A 142 17.19 -0.48 -19.34
C PHE A 142 16.14 -0.11 -20.37
N THR A 143 15.34 -1.09 -20.80
CA THR A 143 14.15 -0.78 -21.61
C THR A 143 13.05 -0.18 -20.74
N ASP A 144 12.19 0.64 -21.34
CA ASP A 144 10.96 1.14 -20.72
C ASP A 144 10.07 -0.01 -20.20
N ARG A 145 10.05 -1.14 -20.92
CA ARG A 145 9.37 -2.36 -20.48
C ARG A 145 10.01 -2.96 -19.23
N ALA A 146 11.34 -3.08 -19.19
CA ALA A 146 12.05 -3.61 -18.02
C ALA A 146 11.81 -2.73 -16.79
N LEU A 147 11.91 -1.40 -16.94
CA LEU A 147 11.62 -0.45 -15.87
C LEU A 147 10.14 -0.53 -15.43
N GLY A 148 9.20 -0.74 -16.36
CA GLY A 148 7.80 -1.04 -16.03
C GLY A 148 7.63 -2.24 -15.11
N HIS A 149 8.38 -3.32 -15.36
CA HIS A 149 8.39 -4.49 -14.47
C HIS A 149 9.07 -4.21 -13.12
N ILE A 150 10.20 -3.49 -13.13
CA ILE A 150 10.96 -3.16 -11.90
C ILE A 150 10.12 -2.29 -10.96
N PHE A 151 9.41 -1.30 -11.49
CA PHE A 151 8.64 -0.34 -10.68
C PHE A 151 7.15 -0.67 -10.55
N VAL A 152 6.70 -1.78 -11.16
CA VAL A 152 5.30 -2.24 -11.17
C VAL A 152 4.34 -1.14 -11.66
N VAL A 153 4.74 -0.47 -12.74
CA VAL A 153 3.96 0.60 -13.38
C VAL A 153 3.76 0.31 -14.86
N SER A 154 2.68 0.86 -15.42
CA SER A 154 2.40 0.67 -16.84
C SER A 154 3.56 1.20 -17.68
N ARG A 155 3.93 0.44 -18.72
CA ARG A 155 4.96 0.82 -19.69
C ARG A 155 4.80 2.26 -20.18
N ARG A 156 3.55 2.68 -20.41
CA ARG A 156 3.22 4.03 -20.84
C ARG A 156 3.63 5.09 -19.80
N SER A 157 3.34 4.87 -18.52
CA SER A 157 3.70 5.82 -17.46
C SER A 157 5.22 5.95 -17.33
N VAL A 158 5.92 4.83 -17.47
CA VAL A 158 7.39 4.80 -17.47
C VAL A 158 7.95 5.56 -18.66
N LEU A 159 7.41 5.32 -19.86
CA LEU A 159 7.83 6.02 -21.07
C LEU A 159 7.60 7.54 -20.96
N GLU A 160 6.40 7.97 -20.54
CA GLU A 160 6.07 9.39 -20.32
C GLU A 160 7.04 10.04 -19.30
N THR A 161 7.46 9.29 -18.27
CA THR A 161 8.40 9.77 -17.26
C THR A 161 9.83 9.85 -17.81
N LEU A 162 10.27 8.87 -18.59
CA LEU A 162 11.59 8.84 -19.20
C LEU A 162 11.77 9.92 -20.26
N GLU A 163 10.74 10.19 -21.06
CA GLU A 163 10.71 11.31 -22.02
C GLU A 163 10.87 12.66 -21.30
N LEU A 164 10.17 12.84 -20.17
CA LEU A 164 10.32 14.04 -19.33
C LEU A 164 11.73 14.15 -18.73
N LEU A 165 12.33 13.04 -18.29
CA LEU A 165 13.69 13.03 -17.75
C LEU A 165 14.75 13.27 -18.84
N GLU A 166 14.50 12.86 -20.08
CA GLU A 166 15.34 13.15 -21.24
C GLU A 166 15.30 14.63 -21.58
N GLU A 167 14.11 15.24 -21.57
CA GLU A 167 13.95 16.69 -21.77
C GLU A 167 14.69 17.50 -20.70
N LYS A 168 14.67 17.02 -19.44
CA LYS A 168 15.45 17.58 -18.32
C LYS A 168 16.95 17.29 -18.41
N GLY A 169 17.38 16.47 -19.36
CA GLY A 169 18.78 16.08 -19.56
C GLY A 169 19.36 15.17 -18.47
N VAL A 170 18.50 14.46 -17.72
CA VAL A 170 18.91 13.55 -16.62
C VAL A 170 19.23 12.15 -17.15
N VAL A 171 18.50 11.69 -18.16
CA VAL A 171 18.70 10.39 -18.81
C VAL A 171 18.99 10.57 -20.30
N VAL A 172 19.56 9.56 -20.93
CA VAL A 172 19.76 9.51 -22.38
C VAL A 172 19.17 8.22 -22.95
N ARG A 173 18.66 8.31 -24.18
CA ARG A 173 18.15 7.16 -24.92
C ARG A 173 19.19 6.62 -25.91
N GLY A 174 19.20 5.31 -26.06
CA GLY A 174 19.92 4.55 -27.09
C GLY A 174 18.99 3.56 -27.78
N ILE A 175 19.45 2.98 -28.89
CA ILE A 175 18.72 1.94 -29.61
C ILE A 175 19.59 0.69 -29.62
N GLU A 176 19.04 -0.44 -29.19
CA GLU A 176 19.70 -1.74 -29.31
C GLU A 176 19.58 -2.24 -30.75
N GLN A 177 20.71 -2.50 -31.42
CA GLN A 177 20.74 -2.83 -32.85
C GLN A 177 20.09 -4.17 -33.19
N GLU A 178 20.06 -5.13 -32.26
CA GLU A 178 19.51 -6.47 -32.52
C GLU A 178 17.99 -6.55 -32.34
N THR A 179 17.44 -5.79 -31.39
CA THR A 179 16.02 -5.86 -31.01
C THR A 179 15.22 -4.62 -31.40
N GLU A 180 15.88 -3.58 -31.93
CA GLU A 180 15.36 -2.23 -32.17
C GLU A 180 14.67 -1.61 -30.94
N SER A 181 15.05 -2.07 -29.75
CA SER A 181 14.43 -1.61 -28.50
C SER A 181 15.09 -0.32 -27.99
N LEU A 182 14.25 0.56 -27.42
CA LEU A 182 14.72 1.78 -26.78
C LEU A 182 15.33 1.45 -25.42
N LEU A 183 16.59 1.85 -25.25
CA LEU A 183 17.36 1.70 -24.01
C LEU A 183 17.53 3.06 -23.35
N TRP A 184 17.38 3.10 -22.03
CA TRP A 184 17.48 4.30 -21.22
C TRP A 184 18.56 4.12 -20.17
N GLN A 185 19.44 5.11 -20.05
CA GLN A 185 20.53 5.10 -19.07
C GLN A 185 20.66 6.48 -18.41
N ILE A 186 21.25 6.53 -17.22
CA ILE A 186 21.55 7.81 -16.58
C ILE A 186 22.58 8.57 -17.42
N LYS A 187 22.42 9.89 -17.51
CA LYS A 187 23.44 10.75 -18.08
C LYS A 187 24.51 11.00 -17.02
N ASN A 188 25.72 10.48 -17.25
CA ASN A 188 26.90 10.80 -16.44
C ASN A 188 27.36 12.25 -16.67
#